data_AF-C6KTS8-F1
#
_entry.id   AF-C6KTS8-F1
#
_cell.length_a   1.000
_cell.length_b   1.000
_cell.length_c   1.000
_cell.angle_alpha   90.00
_cell.angle_beta   90.00
_cell.angle_gamma   90.00
#
_symmetry.space_group_name_H-M   'P 1'
#
loop_
_entity.id
_entity.type
_entity.pdbx_description
1 polymer ?
#
loop_
_entity_poly.entity_id
_entity_poly.type
_entity_poly.pdbx_seq_one_letter_code
_entity_poly.pdbx_strand_id
1 'polypeptide(L)'
;MADGISEGQKLDLDKLLDPREGTSVTILAWARTPALSPAAVNLDRIAERIRFLRSLNLPTTLMDRIPVKVFDEFAAEGTRMSAQHLRDLNTERRHAVLAATVLHLSRHLTDCAIDMFKKLMGILTRRANNQAAARVTRSVREVQKPLKDVSKVCHAIIEAREKGEDMAKALDRVIQWPAFTTSVQAIDTLIAPDVIDGKIEMLQRYPTIRKLAPQFLSTLVFRGHAVAANLLRALSVIADLYRAGKRAIPDNAPISFAPKGWMPLVLQDGRIDRRAYELCVFTELKRRLDAGDVWVEGAKRFQSFESFLIPTPTFELMREEGPLPVAVDTDVETYLSQQRQLLNDGLADLSRLAAAGELDDVELTGAGFSVTPHKAMFPDIAKSLKPKVESRLPAIRITDLLLEVDARTGFSNAFTHLRTGRGADDKLAHRNPGGRHQSWPDENGRCFPRHYDAPTRLGARLAHSRGRLHRRPRHPRQRPEAIASREAVGRRNHVIF
;
A
#
# COMPACT_ATOMS: atom_id res chain seq x y z
N MET A 1 9.76 -36.99 -0.07
CA MET A 1 9.76 -35.94 -1.13
C MET A 1 10.12 -36.52 -2.50
N ALA A 2 11.29 -37.14 -2.65
CA ALA A 2 11.78 -37.65 -3.95
C ALA A 2 10.88 -38.73 -4.59
N ASP A 3 10.24 -39.59 -3.79
CA ASP A 3 9.38 -40.69 -4.27
C ASP A 3 8.10 -40.24 -5.00
N GLY A 4 7.74 -38.95 -4.90
CA GLY A 4 6.59 -38.38 -5.61
C GLY A 4 6.93 -37.68 -6.92
N ILE A 5 8.20 -37.75 -7.35
CA ILE A 5 8.71 -37.07 -8.53
C ILE A 5 8.99 -38.11 -9.61
N SER A 6 8.40 -37.95 -10.79
CA SER A 6 8.66 -38.81 -11.95
C SER A 6 10.08 -38.62 -12.50
N GLU A 7 10.61 -39.61 -13.21
CA GLU A 7 11.94 -39.53 -13.83
C GLU A 7 12.08 -38.33 -14.80
N GLY A 8 11.03 -38.01 -15.56
CA GLY A 8 11.02 -36.81 -16.42
C GLY A 8 11.16 -35.51 -15.62
N GLN A 9 10.43 -35.38 -14.51
CA GLN A 9 10.54 -34.23 -13.62
C GLN A 9 11.90 -34.15 -12.94
N LYS A 10 12.50 -35.29 -12.55
CA LYS A 10 13.86 -35.34 -11.98
C LYS A 10 14.89 -34.79 -12.97
N LEU A 11 14.78 -35.17 -14.24
CA LEU A 11 15.65 -34.65 -15.30
C LEU A 11 15.46 -33.14 -15.50
N ASP A 12 14.21 -32.66 -15.48
CA ASP A 12 13.93 -31.22 -15.61
C ASP A 12 14.39 -30.41 -14.39
N LEU A 13 14.37 -30.99 -13.19
CA LEU A 13 14.97 -30.39 -11.99
C LEU A 13 16.49 -30.28 -12.13
N ASP A 14 17.17 -31.31 -12.63
CA ASP A 14 18.62 -31.28 -12.81
C ASP A 14 19.05 -30.20 -13.82
N LYS A 15 18.26 -29.99 -14.90
CA LYS A 15 18.48 -28.90 -15.86
C LYS A 15 18.46 -27.50 -15.22
N LEU A 16 17.83 -27.32 -14.06
CA LEU A 16 17.84 -26.03 -13.36
C LEU A 16 19.26 -25.59 -12.97
N LEU A 17 20.18 -26.55 -12.82
CA LEU A 17 21.56 -26.30 -12.45
C LEU A 17 22.40 -25.85 -13.64
N ASP A 18 21.90 -25.99 -14.86
CA ASP A 18 22.63 -25.66 -16.08
C ASP A 18 22.51 -24.17 -16.45
N PRO A 19 23.48 -23.63 -17.21
CA PRO A 19 23.40 -22.27 -17.72
C PRO A 19 22.13 -22.06 -18.55
N ARG A 20 21.46 -20.93 -18.32
CA ARG A 20 20.35 -20.51 -19.19
C ARG A 20 20.92 -20.08 -20.54
N GLU A 21 20.26 -20.48 -21.62
CA GLU A 21 20.68 -20.22 -23.00
C GLU A 21 21.11 -18.76 -23.21
N GLY A 22 22.31 -18.57 -23.78
CA GLY A 22 22.89 -17.25 -24.04
C GLY A 22 23.40 -16.50 -22.81
N THR A 23 23.47 -17.14 -21.63
CA THR A 23 23.94 -16.50 -20.39
C THR A 23 24.86 -17.42 -19.58
N SER A 24 25.70 -16.84 -18.71
CA SER A 24 26.51 -17.59 -17.73
C SER A 24 25.77 -17.91 -16.43
N VAL A 25 24.53 -17.43 -16.28
CA VAL A 25 23.72 -17.60 -15.08
C VAL A 25 22.90 -18.88 -15.22
N THR A 26 22.85 -19.70 -14.16
CA THR A 26 22.04 -20.92 -14.19
C THR A 26 20.54 -20.60 -14.20
N ILE A 27 19.73 -21.51 -14.74
CA ILE A 27 18.27 -21.34 -14.77
C ILE A 27 17.71 -21.10 -13.36
N LEU A 28 18.22 -21.83 -12.36
CA LEU A 28 17.85 -21.67 -10.96
C LEU A 28 18.21 -20.30 -10.39
N ALA A 29 19.42 -19.80 -10.69
CA ALA A 29 19.85 -18.48 -10.24
C ALA A 29 19.00 -17.35 -10.87
N TRP A 30 18.63 -17.49 -12.15
CA TRP A 30 17.71 -16.58 -12.82
C TRP A 30 16.31 -16.57 -12.19
N ALA A 31 15.78 -17.74 -11.83
CA ALA A 31 14.47 -17.87 -11.20
C ALA A 31 14.42 -17.20 -9.81
N ARG A 32 15.54 -17.24 -9.06
CA ARG A 32 15.66 -16.66 -7.70
C ARG A 32 15.80 -15.14 -7.66
N THR A 33 16.14 -14.50 -8.78
CA THR A 33 16.52 -13.07 -8.82
C THR A 33 15.55 -12.23 -9.65
N PRO A 34 14.26 -12.13 -9.28
CA PRO A 34 13.34 -11.21 -9.91
C PRO A 34 13.64 -9.76 -9.50
N ALA A 35 13.42 -8.81 -10.41
CA ALA A 35 13.32 -7.40 -10.02
C ALA A 35 11.94 -7.16 -9.37
N LEU A 36 11.93 -6.74 -8.11
CA LEU A 36 10.69 -6.58 -7.31
C LEU A 36 10.20 -5.13 -7.18
N SER A 37 10.82 -4.19 -7.90
CA SER A 37 10.34 -2.80 -7.91
C SER A 37 9.05 -2.67 -8.73
N PRO A 38 8.08 -1.83 -8.28
CA PRO A 38 6.76 -1.78 -8.89
C PRO A 38 6.79 -1.13 -10.27
N ALA A 39 6.88 -1.96 -11.30
CA ALA A 39 6.85 -1.57 -12.71
C ALA A 39 6.18 -2.66 -13.56
N ALA A 40 5.42 -2.28 -14.58
CA ALA A 40 4.74 -3.24 -15.47
C ALA A 40 5.72 -4.27 -16.08
N VAL A 41 6.89 -3.81 -16.53
CA VAL A 41 7.95 -4.67 -17.10
C VAL A 41 8.46 -5.70 -16.09
N ASN A 42 8.54 -5.34 -14.80
CA ASN A 42 8.96 -6.27 -13.77
C ASN A 42 7.90 -7.32 -13.48
N LEU A 43 6.61 -6.96 -13.60
CA LEU A 43 5.51 -7.93 -13.48
C LEU A 43 5.56 -8.97 -14.59
N ASP A 44 5.84 -8.55 -15.83
CA ASP A 44 6.03 -9.48 -16.96
C ASP A 44 7.19 -10.46 -16.70
N ARG A 45 8.30 -9.95 -16.14
CA ARG A 45 9.47 -10.76 -15.78
C ARG A 45 9.21 -11.74 -14.63
N ILE A 46 8.37 -11.37 -13.66
CA ILE A 46 7.93 -12.29 -12.61
C ILE A 46 7.00 -13.34 -13.20
N ALA A 47 6.06 -12.93 -14.06
CA ALA A 47 5.13 -13.83 -14.73
C ALA A 47 5.83 -14.87 -15.61
N GLU A 48 6.89 -14.48 -16.32
CA GLU A 48 7.77 -15.40 -17.07
C GLU A 48 8.36 -16.49 -16.16
N ARG A 49 8.90 -16.10 -15.00
CA ARG A 49 9.48 -17.04 -14.02
C ARG A 49 8.44 -17.97 -13.43
N ILE A 50 7.26 -17.45 -13.07
CA ILE A 50 6.16 -18.27 -12.55
C ILE A 50 5.75 -19.31 -13.60
N ARG A 51 5.57 -18.91 -14.87
CA ARG A 51 5.20 -19.84 -15.95
C ARG A 51 6.26 -20.91 -16.15
N PHE A 52 7.54 -20.54 -16.14
CA PHE A 52 8.64 -21.50 -16.23
C PHE A 52 8.64 -22.49 -15.06
N LEU A 53 8.53 -22.02 -13.81
CA LEU A 53 8.53 -22.90 -12.65
C LEU A 53 7.32 -23.86 -12.65
N ARG A 54 6.16 -23.38 -13.12
CA ARG A 54 4.95 -24.20 -13.25
C ARG A 54 5.02 -25.18 -14.42
N SER A 55 5.76 -24.88 -15.50
CA SER A 55 5.92 -25.82 -16.62
C SER A 55 6.72 -27.08 -16.26
N LEU A 56 7.44 -27.07 -15.14
CA LEU A 56 8.05 -28.27 -14.54
C LEU A 56 7.00 -29.26 -14.03
N ASN A 57 5.73 -28.86 -13.94
CA ASN A 57 4.57 -29.69 -13.61
C ASN A 57 4.74 -30.52 -12.33
N LEU A 58 5.44 -29.99 -11.32
CA LEU A 58 5.60 -30.66 -10.03
C LEU A 58 4.26 -30.73 -9.27
N PRO A 59 3.89 -31.89 -8.70
CA PRO A 59 2.67 -32.00 -7.89
C PRO A 59 2.77 -31.11 -6.65
N THR A 60 1.77 -30.26 -6.41
CA THR A 60 1.72 -29.41 -5.21
C THR A 60 1.55 -30.23 -3.93
N THR A 61 0.95 -31.42 -4.05
CA THR A 61 0.76 -32.40 -2.95
C THR A 61 2.08 -32.91 -2.37
N LEU A 62 3.22 -32.68 -3.03
CA LEU A 62 4.54 -32.97 -2.46
C LEU A 62 4.76 -32.20 -1.15
N MET A 63 4.25 -30.98 -1.04
CA MET A 63 4.39 -30.17 0.18
C MET A 63 3.70 -30.82 1.39
N ASP A 64 2.63 -31.58 1.15
CA ASP A 64 1.80 -32.18 2.20
C ASP A 64 2.38 -33.52 2.69
N ARG A 65 3.38 -34.08 1.98
CA ARG A 65 4.03 -35.35 2.34
C ARG A 65 5.04 -35.22 3.46
N ILE A 66 5.43 -34.00 3.84
CA ILE A 66 6.39 -33.73 4.90
C ILE A 66 5.90 -32.57 5.78
N PRO A 67 6.32 -32.48 7.05
CA PRO A 67 5.99 -31.33 7.87
C PRO A 67 6.44 -30.01 7.24
N VAL A 68 5.60 -28.97 7.35
CA VAL A 68 5.84 -27.64 6.74
C VAL A 68 7.22 -27.08 7.09
N LYS A 69 7.68 -27.28 8.33
CA LYS A 69 9.00 -26.84 8.78
C LYS A 69 10.14 -27.49 7.99
N VAL A 70 10.04 -28.80 7.74
CA VAL A 70 11.04 -29.56 6.96
C VAL A 70 11.02 -29.12 5.50
N PHE A 71 9.84 -28.86 4.94
CA PHE A 71 9.71 -28.30 3.59
C PHE A 71 10.40 -26.93 3.48
N ASP A 72 10.13 -26.03 4.42
CA ASP A 72 10.73 -24.69 4.46
C ASP A 72 12.26 -24.77 4.63
N GLU A 73 12.77 -25.74 5.39
CA GLU A 73 14.21 -26.02 5.52
C GLU A 73 14.85 -26.45 4.20
N PHE A 74 14.25 -27.40 3.47
CA PHE A 74 14.74 -27.81 2.14
C PHE A 74 14.68 -26.67 1.11
N ALA A 75 13.59 -25.90 1.10
CA ALA A 75 13.47 -24.75 0.22
C ALA A 75 14.54 -23.68 0.55
N ALA A 76 14.83 -23.46 1.83
CA ALA A 76 15.85 -22.52 2.27
C ALA A 76 17.27 -23.02 1.97
N GLU A 77 17.55 -24.31 2.16
CA GLU A 77 18.80 -24.98 1.75
C GLU A 77 19.05 -24.74 0.26
N GLY A 78 18.07 -25.12 -0.57
CA GLY A 78 18.21 -24.94 -2.01
C GLY A 78 18.40 -23.49 -2.39
N THR A 79 17.56 -22.57 -1.90
CA THR A 79 17.65 -21.12 -2.20
C THR A 79 19.03 -20.51 -1.91
N ARG A 80 19.73 -20.99 -0.87
CA ARG A 80 21.07 -20.50 -0.49
C ARG A 80 22.21 -21.18 -1.26
N MET A 81 22.07 -22.46 -1.58
CA MET A 81 23.15 -23.22 -2.22
C MET A 81 23.40 -22.78 -3.68
N SER A 82 24.66 -22.83 -4.08
CA SER A 82 25.09 -22.65 -5.46
C SER A 82 24.72 -23.89 -6.29
N ALA A 83 24.71 -23.74 -7.61
CA ALA A 83 24.47 -24.89 -8.49
C ALA A 83 25.52 -25.99 -8.33
N GLN A 84 26.78 -25.63 -8.04
CA GLN A 84 27.83 -26.59 -7.78
C GLN A 84 27.54 -27.41 -6.51
N HIS A 85 27.29 -26.75 -5.38
CA HIS A 85 26.99 -27.46 -4.13
C HIS A 85 25.73 -28.32 -4.23
N LEU A 86 24.74 -27.90 -5.04
CA LEU A 86 23.56 -28.72 -5.31
C LEU A 86 23.90 -29.98 -6.12
N ARG A 87 24.87 -29.92 -7.05
CA ARG A 87 25.34 -31.10 -7.79
C ARG A 87 26.07 -32.11 -6.89
N ASP A 88 26.78 -31.61 -5.88
CA ASP A 88 27.56 -32.43 -4.94
C ASP A 88 26.66 -33.23 -3.96
N LEU A 89 25.39 -32.87 -3.83
CA LEU A 89 24.41 -33.65 -3.07
C LEU A 89 24.15 -35.00 -3.75
N ASN A 90 23.84 -36.02 -2.95
CA ASN A 90 23.32 -37.27 -3.50
C ASN A 90 22.02 -37.02 -4.29
N THR A 91 21.74 -37.88 -5.28
CA THR A 91 20.68 -37.66 -6.27
C THR A 91 19.30 -37.46 -5.64
N GLU A 92 18.92 -38.29 -4.66
CA GLU A 92 17.61 -38.19 -4.00
C GLU A 92 17.45 -36.88 -3.23
N ARG A 93 18.48 -36.49 -2.46
CA ARG A 93 18.47 -35.24 -1.70
C ARG A 93 18.48 -34.04 -2.63
N ARG A 94 19.28 -34.08 -3.70
CA ARG A 94 19.32 -33.04 -4.73
C ARG A 94 17.92 -32.79 -5.31
N HIS A 95 17.23 -33.85 -5.74
CA HIS A 95 15.86 -33.74 -6.27
C HIS A 95 14.87 -33.23 -5.23
N ALA A 96 14.95 -33.69 -3.98
CA ALA A 96 14.08 -33.21 -2.90
C ALA A 96 14.27 -31.71 -2.62
N VAL A 97 15.52 -31.25 -2.53
CA VAL A 97 15.87 -29.84 -2.29
C VAL A 97 15.46 -28.97 -3.49
N LEU A 98 15.72 -29.42 -4.72
CA LEU A 98 15.32 -28.70 -5.94
C LEU A 98 13.80 -28.60 -6.07
N ALA A 99 13.06 -29.68 -5.83
CA ALA A 99 11.61 -29.68 -5.88
C ALA A 99 11.01 -28.74 -4.83
N ALA A 100 11.50 -28.81 -3.58
CA ALA A 100 11.07 -27.89 -2.52
C ALA A 100 11.35 -26.42 -2.91
N THR A 101 12.53 -26.15 -3.48
CA THR A 101 12.91 -24.81 -3.95
C THR A 101 12.01 -24.31 -5.07
N VAL A 102 11.69 -25.13 -6.07
CA VAL A 102 10.79 -24.76 -7.18
C VAL A 102 9.40 -24.44 -6.67
N LEU A 103 8.82 -25.30 -5.83
CA LEU A 103 7.49 -25.10 -5.26
C LEU A 103 7.46 -23.83 -4.39
N HIS A 104 8.49 -23.63 -3.56
CA HIS A 104 8.65 -22.41 -2.76
C HIS A 104 8.73 -21.16 -3.64
N LEU A 105 9.62 -21.14 -4.65
CA LEU A 105 9.79 -20.00 -5.55
C LEU A 105 8.52 -19.71 -6.34
N SER A 106 7.81 -20.73 -6.82
CA SER A 106 6.53 -20.56 -7.52
C SER A 106 5.51 -19.83 -6.64
N ARG A 107 5.39 -20.21 -5.36
CA ARG A 107 4.50 -19.55 -4.39
C ARG A 107 4.96 -18.14 -4.03
N HIS A 108 6.25 -17.98 -3.74
CA HIS A 108 6.83 -16.69 -3.38
C HIS A 108 6.68 -15.66 -4.51
N LEU A 109 7.01 -16.05 -5.75
CA LEU A 109 6.88 -15.18 -6.91
C LEU A 109 5.43 -14.82 -7.21
N THR A 110 4.49 -15.75 -6.99
CA THR A 110 3.05 -15.48 -7.08
C THR A 110 2.63 -14.37 -6.11
N ASP A 111 3.04 -14.47 -4.84
CA ASP A 111 2.79 -13.41 -3.84
C ASP A 111 3.44 -12.08 -4.25
N CYS A 112 4.68 -12.11 -4.74
CA CYS A 112 5.38 -10.91 -5.23
C CYS A 112 4.68 -10.25 -6.42
N ALA A 113 4.14 -11.03 -7.36
CA ALA A 113 3.38 -10.51 -8.49
C ALA A 113 2.12 -9.78 -8.01
N ILE A 114 1.39 -10.37 -7.06
CA ILE A 114 0.20 -9.77 -6.46
C ILE A 114 0.55 -8.49 -5.70
N ASP A 115 1.57 -8.52 -4.85
CA ASP A 115 2.04 -7.32 -4.13
C ASP A 115 2.44 -6.20 -5.07
N MET A 116 3.14 -6.52 -6.16
CA MET A 116 3.52 -5.52 -7.16
C MET A 116 2.31 -4.95 -7.89
N PHE A 117 1.35 -5.79 -8.29
CA PHE A 117 0.09 -5.34 -8.85
C PHE A 117 -0.64 -4.39 -7.87
N LYS A 118 -0.78 -4.77 -6.61
CA LYS A 118 -1.41 -3.95 -5.56
C LYS A 118 -0.70 -2.62 -5.37
N LYS A 119 0.64 -2.62 -5.33
CA LYS A 119 1.47 -1.40 -5.24
C LYS A 119 1.30 -0.49 -6.46
N LEU A 120 1.32 -1.05 -7.67
CA LEU A 120 1.11 -0.31 -8.91
C LEU A 120 -0.28 0.35 -8.93
N MET A 121 -1.33 -0.41 -8.62
CA MET A 121 -2.68 0.12 -8.51
C MET A 121 -2.77 1.24 -7.46
N GLY A 122 -2.17 1.04 -6.28
CA GLY A 122 -2.12 2.06 -5.23
C GLY A 122 -1.41 3.34 -5.65
N ILE A 123 -0.26 3.24 -6.34
CA ILE A 123 0.47 4.40 -6.87
C ILE A 123 -0.38 5.15 -7.90
N LEU A 124 -1.04 4.42 -8.81
CA LEU A 124 -1.88 5.01 -9.85
C LEU A 124 -3.09 5.73 -9.26
N THR A 125 -3.82 5.09 -8.34
CA THR A 125 -4.97 5.71 -7.65
C THR A 125 -4.54 6.93 -6.85
N ARG A 126 -3.46 6.84 -6.06
CA ARG A 126 -2.96 7.98 -5.28
C ARG A 126 -2.55 9.14 -6.17
N ARG A 127 -1.86 8.87 -7.28
CA ARG A 127 -1.46 9.90 -8.24
C ARG A 127 -2.68 10.56 -8.90
N ALA A 128 -3.67 9.77 -9.30
CA ALA A 128 -4.90 10.26 -9.91
C ALA A 128 -5.68 11.15 -8.93
N ASN A 129 -5.85 10.71 -7.68
CA ASN A 129 -6.52 11.49 -6.63
C ASN A 129 -5.76 12.78 -6.30
N ASN A 130 -4.43 12.73 -6.18
CA ASN A 130 -3.62 13.93 -5.95
C ASN A 130 -3.73 14.92 -7.12
N GLN A 131 -3.79 14.42 -8.36
CA GLN A 131 -3.91 15.24 -9.55
C GLN A 131 -5.31 15.88 -9.64
N ALA A 132 -6.37 15.13 -9.32
CA ALA A 132 -7.72 15.67 -9.20
C ALA A 132 -7.80 16.74 -8.10
N ALA A 133 -7.27 16.48 -6.91
CA ALA A 133 -7.22 17.46 -5.81
C ALA A 133 -6.42 18.72 -6.17
N ALA A 134 -5.30 18.56 -6.88
CA ALA A 134 -4.51 19.69 -7.37
C ALA A 134 -5.27 20.50 -8.43
N ARG A 135 -6.03 19.85 -9.33
CA ARG A 135 -6.92 20.53 -10.29
C ARG A 135 -7.98 21.34 -9.55
N VAL A 136 -8.69 20.75 -8.59
CA VAL A 136 -9.67 21.49 -7.76
C VAL A 136 -9.03 22.72 -7.13
N THR A 137 -7.86 22.56 -6.52
CA THR A 137 -7.14 23.67 -5.87
C THR A 137 -6.75 24.77 -6.86
N ARG A 138 -6.30 24.41 -8.06
CA ARG A 138 -5.95 25.36 -9.13
C ARG A 138 -7.18 26.09 -9.64
N SER A 139 -8.25 25.35 -9.89
CA SER A 139 -9.48 25.89 -10.44
C SER A 139 -10.19 26.83 -9.47
N VAL A 140 -10.07 26.64 -8.15
CA VAL A 140 -10.53 27.64 -7.16
C VAL A 140 -9.87 29.01 -7.37
N ARG A 141 -8.58 29.06 -7.74
CA ARG A 141 -7.90 30.32 -8.05
C ARG A 141 -8.37 30.90 -9.39
N GLU A 142 -8.53 30.06 -10.40
CA GLU A 142 -8.94 30.48 -11.75
C GLU A 142 -10.39 30.98 -11.78
N VAL A 143 -11.25 30.43 -10.93
CA VAL A 143 -12.68 30.78 -10.85
C VAL A 143 -12.97 31.92 -9.86
N GLN A 144 -11.95 32.42 -9.15
CA GLN A 144 -12.13 33.55 -8.23
C GLN A 144 -12.64 34.82 -8.94
N LYS A 145 -12.13 35.12 -10.15
CA LYS A 145 -12.61 36.27 -10.94
C LYS A 145 -14.04 36.04 -11.46
N PRO A 146 -14.34 34.91 -12.16
CA PRO A 146 -15.70 34.57 -12.53
C PRO A 146 -16.72 34.63 -11.39
N LEU A 147 -16.38 34.09 -10.21
CA LEU A 147 -17.26 34.14 -9.02
C LEU A 147 -17.50 35.58 -8.54
N LYS A 148 -16.47 36.43 -8.58
CA LYS A 148 -16.63 37.86 -8.28
C LYS A 148 -17.55 38.55 -9.29
N ASP A 149 -17.44 38.21 -10.56
CA ASP A 149 -18.29 38.77 -11.61
C ASP A 149 -19.76 38.35 -11.43
N VAL A 150 -20.01 37.08 -11.10
CA VAL A 150 -21.36 36.60 -10.74
C VAL A 150 -21.88 37.27 -9.47
N SER A 151 -21.05 37.38 -8.43
CA SER A 151 -21.42 38.05 -7.18
C SER A 151 -21.78 39.53 -7.40
N LYS A 152 -21.04 40.25 -8.24
CA LYS A 152 -21.35 41.64 -8.61
C LYS A 152 -22.70 41.77 -9.29
N VAL A 153 -23.02 40.86 -10.22
CA VAL A 153 -24.32 40.80 -10.89
C VAL A 153 -25.45 40.55 -9.89
N CYS A 154 -25.27 39.59 -8.98
CA CYS A 154 -26.25 39.33 -7.91
C CYS A 154 -26.48 40.55 -7.02
N HIS A 155 -25.42 41.26 -6.61
CA HIS A 155 -25.54 42.48 -5.83
C HIS A 155 -26.27 43.60 -6.59
N ALA A 156 -25.97 43.79 -7.88
CA ALA A 156 -26.64 44.79 -8.70
C ALA A 156 -28.16 44.53 -8.81
N ILE A 157 -28.56 43.26 -8.93
CA ILE A 157 -29.98 42.86 -8.97
C ILE A 157 -30.67 43.13 -7.62
N ILE A 158 -30.02 42.77 -6.51
CA ILE A 158 -30.55 42.99 -5.16
C ILE A 158 -30.75 44.50 -4.93
N GLU A 159 -29.74 45.32 -5.22
CA GLU A 159 -29.78 46.76 -5.00
C GLU A 159 -30.82 47.45 -5.90
N ALA A 160 -30.92 47.05 -7.17
CA ALA A 160 -31.94 47.59 -8.08
C ALA A 160 -33.36 47.29 -7.58
N ARG A 161 -33.57 46.08 -7.04
CA ARG A 161 -34.86 45.67 -6.48
C ARG A 161 -35.21 46.43 -5.21
N GLU A 162 -34.24 46.68 -4.34
CA GLU A 162 -34.44 47.46 -3.10
C GLU A 162 -34.74 48.94 -3.38
N LYS A 163 -34.15 49.51 -4.43
CA LYS A 163 -34.32 50.93 -4.80
C LYS A 163 -35.45 51.18 -5.80
N GLY A 164 -36.08 50.13 -6.33
CA GLY A 164 -37.09 50.25 -7.39
C GLY A 164 -36.53 50.73 -8.73
N GLU A 165 -35.24 50.51 -8.98
CA GLU A 165 -34.56 50.87 -10.24
C GLU A 165 -34.75 49.78 -11.32
N ASP A 166 -34.55 50.17 -12.57
CA ASP A 166 -34.53 49.24 -13.71
C ASP A 166 -33.33 48.27 -13.62
N MET A 167 -33.64 46.98 -13.52
CA MET A 167 -32.65 45.92 -13.37
C MET A 167 -31.69 45.82 -14.57
N ALA A 168 -32.15 46.03 -15.80
CA ALA A 168 -31.30 45.97 -16.98
C ALA A 168 -30.27 47.10 -16.97
N LYS A 169 -30.70 48.32 -16.62
CA LYS A 169 -29.79 49.46 -16.46
C LYS A 169 -28.78 49.28 -15.32
N ALA A 170 -29.20 48.63 -14.23
CA ALA A 170 -28.29 48.32 -13.13
C ALA A 170 -27.22 47.28 -13.52
N LEU A 171 -27.58 46.28 -14.33
CA LEU A 171 -26.66 45.27 -14.83
C LEU A 171 -25.61 45.84 -15.80
N ASP A 172 -26.04 46.69 -16.75
CA ASP A 172 -25.15 47.33 -17.74
C ASP A 172 -24.06 48.21 -17.09
N ARG A 173 -24.33 48.77 -15.91
CA ARG A 173 -23.35 49.57 -15.14
C ARG A 173 -22.25 48.73 -14.52
N VAL A 174 -22.49 47.45 -14.26
CA VAL A 174 -21.64 46.62 -13.40
C VAL A 174 -20.81 45.61 -14.20
N ILE A 175 -21.34 45.12 -15.33
CA ILE A 175 -20.60 44.17 -16.19
C ILE A 175 -21.08 44.23 -17.66
N GLN A 176 -20.18 43.92 -18.60
CA GLN A 176 -20.54 43.70 -20.00
C GLN A 176 -21.10 42.29 -20.20
N TRP A 177 -22.21 42.16 -20.93
CA TRP A 177 -22.91 40.89 -21.11
C TRP A 177 -22.02 39.74 -21.65
N PRO A 178 -21.16 39.92 -22.68
CA PRO A 178 -20.27 38.86 -23.17
C PRO A 178 -19.23 38.39 -22.13
N ALA A 179 -18.76 39.31 -21.28
CA ALA A 179 -17.83 38.97 -20.20
C ALA A 179 -18.54 38.16 -19.11
N PHE A 180 -19.78 38.52 -18.78
CA PHE A 180 -20.61 37.78 -17.84
C PHE A 180 -20.90 36.35 -18.31
N THR A 181 -21.30 36.17 -19.58
CA THR A 181 -21.54 34.82 -20.14
C THR A 181 -20.28 33.97 -20.12
N THR A 182 -19.12 34.56 -20.39
CA THR A 182 -17.83 33.86 -20.29
C THR A 182 -17.51 33.44 -18.86
N SER A 183 -17.77 34.32 -17.88
CA SER A 183 -17.59 34.01 -16.46
C SER A 183 -18.54 32.90 -15.99
N VAL A 184 -19.81 32.90 -16.42
CA VAL A 184 -20.76 31.82 -16.11
C VAL A 184 -20.31 30.49 -16.74
N GLN A 185 -19.92 30.49 -18.01
CA GLN A 185 -19.40 29.28 -18.67
C GLN A 185 -18.14 28.72 -18.00
N ALA A 186 -17.25 29.59 -17.52
CA ALA A 186 -16.06 29.17 -16.78
C ALA A 186 -16.41 28.52 -15.43
N ILE A 187 -17.47 29.00 -14.77
CA ILE A 187 -18.00 28.40 -13.53
C ILE A 187 -18.66 27.05 -13.84
N ASP A 188 -19.53 26.98 -14.85
CA ASP A 188 -20.23 25.75 -15.24
C ASP A 188 -19.27 24.63 -15.61
N THR A 189 -18.22 24.96 -16.36
CA THR A 189 -17.16 24.01 -16.74
C THR A 189 -16.43 23.46 -15.51
N LEU A 190 -16.27 24.26 -14.44
CA LEU A 190 -15.61 23.80 -13.23
C LEU A 190 -16.53 22.96 -12.33
N ILE A 191 -17.79 23.36 -12.19
CA ILE A 191 -18.75 22.67 -11.30
C ILE A 191 -19.21 21.34 -11.91
N ALA A 192 -18.98 21.12 -13.21
CA ALA A 192 -19.20 19.85 -13.87
C ALA A 192 -18.56 18.68 -13.09
N PRO A 193 -19.37 17.71 -12.59
CA PRO A 193 -18.88 16.58 -11.79
C PRO A 193 -17.75 15.79 -12.45
N ASP A 194 -17.77 15.76 -13.77
CA ASP A 194 -16.88 14.99 -14.64
C ASP A 194 -15.45 15.57 -14.72
N VAL A 195 -15.23 16.80 -14.25
CA VAL A 195 -13.90 17.44 -14.32
C VAL A 195 -13.08 17.19 -13.03
N ILE A 196 -13.74 16.78 -11.94
CA ILE A 196 -13.17 16.75 -10.58
C ILE A 196 -13.02 15.31 -10.02
N ASP A 197 -13.38 14.27 -10.77
CA ASP A 197 -13.27 12.89 -10.28
C ASP A 197 -11.86 12.28 -10.52
N GLY A 198 -11.20 11.80 -9.45
CA GLY A 198 -9.96 11.05 -9.52
C GLY A 198 -10.03 9.80 -10.41
N LYS A 199 -11.23 9.21 -10.61
CA LYS A 199 -11.42 8.09 -11.54
C LYS A 199 -11.17 8.50 -12.99
N ILE A 200 -11.50 9.73 -13.37
CA ILE A 200 -11.31 10.25 -14.73
C ILE A 200 -9.82 10.50 -14.99
N GLU A 201 -9.10 11.04 -14.00
CA GLU A 201 -7.63 11.11 -14.07
C GLU A 201 -6.99 9.71 -14.16
N MET A 202 -7.59 8.70 -13.53
CA MET A 202 -7.11 7.32 -13.60
C MET A 202 -7.26 6.72 -15.01
N LEU A 203 -8.29 7.09 -15.78
CA LEU A 203 -8.46 6.67 -17.18
C LEU A 203 -7.26 7.07 -18.06
N GLN A 204 -6.62 8.20 -17.77
CA GLN A 204 -5.40 8.63 -18.50
C GLN A 204 -4.20 7.70 -18.27
N ARG A 205 -4.24 6.88 -17.21
CA ARG A 205 -3.20 5.91 -16.85
C ARG A 205 -3.51 4.49 -17.32
N TYR A 206 -4.60 4.31 -18.04
CA TYR A 206 -4.99 3.04 -18.67
C TYR A 206 -3.85 2.31 -19.40
N PRO A 207 -2.96 2.98 -20.18
CA PRO A 207 -1.89 2.28 -20.90
C PRO A 207 -0.96 1.47 -20.00
N THR A 208 -0.69 1.93 -18.77
CA THR A 208 0.15 1.22 -17.81
C THR A 208 -0.49 -0.09 -17.38
N ILE A 209 -1.80 -0.08 -17.12
CA ILE A 209 -2.57 -1.26 -16.74
C ILE A 209 -2.73 -2.21 -17.93
N ARG A 210 -3.04 -1.68 -19.11
CA ARG A 210 -3.16 -2.49 -20.32
C ARG A 210 -1.87 -3.23 -20.67
N LYS A 211 -0.71 -2.64 -20.36
CA LYS A 211 0.60 -3.29 -20.59
C LYS A 211 0.81 -4.50 -19.69
N LEU A 212 0.42 -4.42 -18.42
CA LEU A 212 0.68 -5.47 -17.43
C LEU A 212 -0.42 -6.56 -17.40
N ALA A 213 -1.63 -6.20 -17.79
CA ALA A 213 -2.82 -7.03 -17.60
C ALA A 213 -2.78 -8.40 -18.33
N PRO A 214 -2.34 -8.52 -19.60
CA PRO A 214 -2.37 -9.80 -20.30
C PRO A 214 -1.54 -10.88 -19.62
N GLN A 215 -0.26 -10.58 -19.31
CA GLN A 215 0.65 -11.54 -18.67
C GLN A 215 0.21 -11.86 -17.24
N PHE A 216 -0.31 -10.86 -16.52
CA PHE A 216 -0.82 -11.05 -15.17
C PHE A 216 -2.01 -12.01 -15.13
N LEU A 217 -3.02 -11.78 -15.98
CA LEU A 217 -4.23 -12.61 -16.03
C LEU A 217 -3.99 -13.99 -16.65
N SER A 218 -3.05 -14.14 -17.59
CA SER A 218 -2.72 -15.45 -18.15
C SER A 218 -1.89 -16.32 -17.20
N THR A 219 -1.21 -15.71 -16.23
CA THR A 219 -0.29 -16.42 -15.32
C THR A 219 -0.97 -16.78 -14.01
N LEU A 220 -1.89 -15.97 -13.51
CA LEU A 220 -2.52 -16.17 -12.21
C LEU A 220 -3.95 -16.71 -12.36
N VAL A 221 -4.30 -17.68 -11.52
CA VAL A 221 -5.65 -18.24 -11.44
C VAL A 221 -6.34 -17.65 -10.22
N PHE A 222 -7.31 -16.78 -10.47
CA PHE A 222 -8.10 -16.13 -9.43
C PHE A 222 -9.31 -16.98 -9.05
N ARG A 223 -9.53 -17.11 -7.75
CA ARG A 223 -10.69 -17.76 -7.14
C ARG A 223 -11.27 -16.81 -6.11
N GLY A 224 -12.49 -17.03 -5.66
CA GLY A 224 -13.13 -16.13 -4.70
C GLY A 224 -14.44 -16.68 -4.18
N HIS A 225 -14.89 -16.10 -3.07
CA HIS A 225 -16.18 -16.42 -2.48
C HIS A 225 -17.33 -15.91 -3.38
N ALA A 226 -18.57 -16.35 -3.09
CA ALA A 226 -19.75 -16.00 -3.87
C ALA A 226 -19.94 -14.49 -4.07
N VAL A 227 -19.56 -13.68 -3.07
CA VAL A 227 -19.61 -12.20 -3.12
C VAL A 227 -18.76 -11.61 -4.26
N ALA A 228 -17.72 -12.29 -4.72
CA ALA A 228 -16.82 -11.88 -5.79
C ALA A 228 -17.16 -12.50 -7.16
N ALA A 229 -18.22 -13.30 -7.28
CA ALA A 229 -18.52 -14.06 -8.49
C ALA A 229 -18.66 -13.19 -9.75
N ASN A 230 -19.36 -12.04 -9.64
CA ASN A 230 -19.50 -11.10 -10.77
C ASN A 230 -18.17 -10.50 -11.21
N LEU A 231 -17.27 -10.21 -10.25
CA LEU A 231 -15.93 -9.68 -10.53
C LEU A 231 -15.06 -10.74 -11.21
N LEU A 232 -15.10 -11.99 -10.75
CA LEU A 232 -14.35 -13.09 -11.37
C LEU A 232 -14.81 -13.37 -12.80
N ARG A 233 -16.13 -13.29 -13.06
CA ARG A 233 -16.65 -13.34 -14.43
C ARG A 233 -16.15 -12.18 -15.29
N ALA A 234 -16.13 -10.95 -14.75
CA ALA A 234 -15.57 -9.79 -15.44
C ALA A 234 -14.08 -9.97 -15.79
N LEU A 235 -13.29 -10.53 -14.85
CA LEU A 235 -11.89 -10.88 -15.08
C LEU A 235 -11.72 -11.92 -16.18
N SER A 236 -12.58 -12.95 -16.22
CA SER A 236 -12.58 -13.95 -17.29
C SER A 236 -12.84 -13.31 -18.65
N VAL A 237 -13.85 -12.44 -18.75
CA VAL A 237 -14.15 -11.70 -19.99
C VAL A 237 -12.92 -10.92 -20.46
N ILE A 238 -12.26 -10.18 -19.57
CA ILE A 238 -11.05 -9.41 -19.92
C ILE A 238 -9.91 -10.34 -20.35
N ALA A 239 -9.68 -11.45 -19.65
CA ALA A 239 -8.65 -12.42 -20.00
C ALA A 239 -8.89 -13.03 -21.40
N ASP A 240 -10.14 -13.39 -21.71
CA ASP A 240 -10.53 -13.93 -23.01
C ASP A 240 -10.37 -12.90 -24.14
N LEU A 241 -10.68 -11.63 -23.87
CA LEU A 241 -10.44 -10.55 -24.84
C LEU A 241 -8.97 -10.37 -25.15
N TYR A 242 -8.09 -10.43 -24.15
CA TYR A 242 -6.64 -10.38 -24.39
C TYR A 242 -6.15 -11.60 -25.16
N ARG A 243 -6.63 -12.80 -24.83
CA ARG A 243 -6.26 -14.05 -25.52
C ARG A 243 -6.70 -14.03 -26.99
N ALA A 244 -7.92 -13.55 -27.27
CA ALA A 244 -8.49 -13.49 -28.61
C ALA A 244 -8.09 -12.22 -29.40
N GLY A 245 -7.33 -11.31 -28.80
CA GLY A 245 -6.97 -10.03 -29.43
C GLY A 245 -8.16 -9.09 -29.71
N LYS A 246 -9.32 -9.35 -29.07
CA LYS A 246 -10.57 -8.62 -29.32
C LYS A 246 -10.58 -7.24 -28.65
N ARG A 247 -11.26 -6.30 -29.32
CA ARG A 247 -11.31 -4.89 -28.88
C ARG A 247 -12.53 -4.53 -28.05
N ALA A 248 -13.71 -5.01 -28.42
CA ALA A 248 -14.98 -4.67 -27.78
C ALA A 248 -15.25 -5.57 -26.56
N ILE A 249 -15.80 -4.99 -25.49
CA ILE A 249 -16.40 -5.74 -24.40
C ILE A 249 -17.76 -6.27 -24.88
N PRO A 250 -18.11 -7.55 -24.65
CA PRO A 250 -19.44 -8.08 -24.96
C PRO A 250 -20.54 -7.34 -24.20
N ASP A 251 -21.70 -7.13 -24.82
CA ASP A 251 -22.82 -6.39 -24.20
C ASP A 251 -23.38 -7.11 -22.95
N ASN A 252 -23.21 -8.42 -22.86
CA ASN A 252 -23.62 -9.24 -21.71
C ASN A 252 -22.53 -9.34 -20.61
N ALA A 253 -21.44 -8.58 -20.70
CA ALA A 253 -20.41 -8.60 -19.67
C ALA A 253 -20.98 -8.11 -18.32
N PRO A 254 -20.62 -8.76 -17.20
CA PRO A 254 -21.18 -8.41 -15.90
C PRO A 254 -20.73 -7.00 -15.50
N ILE A 255 -21.66 -6.15 -15.04
CA ILE A 255 -21.39 -4.77 -14.59
C ILE A 255 -21.71 -4.58 -13.10
N SER A 256 -22.47 -5.49 -12.49
CA SER A 256 -22.94 -5.38 -11.10
C SER A 256 -21.84 -5.46 -10.05
N PHE A 257 -20.62 -5.86 -10.43
CA PHE A 257 -19.46 -5.77 -9.54
C PHE A 257 -19.00 -4.32 -9.33
N ALA A 258 -19.31 -3.41 -10.27
CA ALA A 258 -18.80 -2.05 -10.28
C ALA A 258 -19.52 -1.20 -9.21
N PRO A 259 -18.78 -0.46 -8.36
CA PRO A 259 -19.37 0.50 -7.43
C PRO A 259 -20.17 1.58 -8.17
N LYS A 260 -21.21 2.14 -7.53
CA LYS A 260 -22.07 3.19 -8.11
C LYS A 260 -21.29 4.35 -8.75
N GLY A 261 -20.21 4.80 -8.10
CA GLY A 261 -19.37 5.88 -8.60
C GLY A 261 -18.53 5.57 -9.85
N TRP A 262 -18.46 4.31 -10.29
CA TRP A 262 -17.84 3.91 -11.56
C TRP A 262 -18.86 3.82 -12.70
N MET A 263 -20.15 3.64 -12.39
CA MET A 263 -21.18 3.32 -13.39
C MET A 263 -21.29 4.37 -14.52
N PRO A 264 -21.25 5.69 -14.24
CA PRO A 264 -21.29 6.71 -15.31
C PRO A 264 -20.08 6.67 -16.26
N LEU A 265 -18.95 6.11 -15.81
CA LEU A 265 -17.74 5.96 -16.63
C LEU A 265 -17.75 4.64 -17.40
N VAL A 266 -18.27 3.58 -16.78
CA VAL A 266 -18.32 2.24 -17.37
C VAL A 266 -19.41 2.13 -18.43
N LEU A 267 -20.57 2.75 -18.22
CA LEU A 267 -21.68 2.76 -19.17
C LEU A 267 -21.83 4.14 -19.78
N GLN A 268 -21.53 4.26 -21.07
CA GLN A 268 -21.71 5.47 -21.87
C GLN A 268 -22.66 5.15 -23.02
N ASP A 269 -23.79 5.87 -23.09
CA ASP A 269 -24.82 5.69 -24.13
C ASP A 269 -25.29 4.24 -24.31
N GLY A 270 -25.42 3.50 -23.19
CA GLY A 270 -25.82 2.09 -23.18
C GLY A 270 -24.73 1.11 -23.62
N ARG A 271 -23.50 1.58 -23.89
CA ARG A 271 -22.34 0.74 -24.24
C ARG A 271 -21.30 0.73 -23.14
N ILE A 272 -20.59 -0.39 -23.02
CA ILE A 272 -19.51 -0.53 -22.04
C ILE A 272 -18.23 0.12 -22.57
N ASP A 273 -17.75 1.18 -21.91
CA ASP A 273 -16.42 1.72 -22.17
C ASP A 273 -15.35 0.76 -21.64
N ARG A 274 -14.51 0.27 -22.54
CA ARG A 274 -13.47 -0.71 -22.22
C ARG A 274 -12.46 -0.19 -21.19
N ARG A 275 -12.05 1.08 -21.29
CA ARG A 275 -10.97 1.61 -20.43
C ARG A 275 -11.46 1.73 -19.00
N ALA A 276 -12.65 2.28 -18.81
CA ALA A 276 -13.32 2.38 -17.54
C ALA A 276 -13.65 1.01 -16.96
N TYR A 277 -14.15 0.08 -17.78
CA TYR A 277 -14.47 -1.28 -17.36
C TYR A 277 -13.22 -2.02 -16.85
N GLU A 278 -12.14 -2.08 -17.63
CA GLU A 278 -10.89 -2.74 -17.23
C GLU A 278 -10.30 -2.11 -15.95
N LEU A 279 -10.25 -0.77 -15.87
CA LEU A 279 -9.72 -0.10 -14.68
C LEU A 279 -10.60 -0.32 -13.44
N CYS A 280 -11.92 -0.36 -13.61
CA CYS A 280 -12.84 -0.70 -12.54
C CYS A 280 -12.59 -2.13 -12.05
N VAL A 281 -12.47 -3.11 -12.96
CA VAL A 281 -12.16 -4.50 -12.62
C VAL A 281 -10.86 -4.61 -11.85
N PHE A 282 -9.76 -3.97 -12.29
CA PHE A 282 -8.49 -4.06 -11.57
C PHE A 282 -8.51 -3.34 -10.21
N THR A 283 -9.28 -2.25 -10.09
CA THR A 283 -9.47 -1.54 -8.82
C THR A 283 -10.24 -2.41 -7.83
N GLU A 284 -11.32 -3.04 -8.27
CA GLU A 284 -12.11 -3.95 -7.44
C GLU A 284 -11.35 -5.24 -7.14
N LEU A 285 -10.56 -5.78 -8.08
CA LEU A 285 -9.68 -6.93 -7.82
C LEU A 285 -8.69 -6.63 -6.70
N LYS A 286 -8.01 -5.48 -6.73
CA LYS A 286 -7.14 -5.06 -5.62
C LYS A 286 -7.91 -5.05 -4.30
N ARG A 287 -9.11 -4.44 -4.27
CA ARG A 287 -9.93 -4.33 -3.07
C ARG A 287 -10.36 -5.70 -2.53
N ARG A 288 -10.75 -6.63 -3.40
CA ARG A 288 -11.17 -7.98 -3.00
C ARG A 288 -9.99 -8.87 -2.59
N LEU A 289 -8.80 -8.66 -3.16
CA LEU A 289 -7.55 -9.26 -2.67
C LEU A 289 -7.14 -8.70 -1.29
N ASP A 290 -7.39 -7.41 -1.03
CA ASP A 290 -7.17 -6.80 0.28
C ASP A 290 -8.15 -7.34 1.34
N ALA A 291 -9.40 -7.59 0.94
CA ALA A 291 -10.45 -8.10 1.82
C ALA A 291 -10.38 -9.63 2.06
N GLY A 292 -9.61 -10.37 1.26
CA GLY A 292 -9.60 -11.84 1.29
C GLY A 292 -10.78 -12.49 0.55
N ASP A 293 -11.68 -11.71 -0.06
CA ASP A 293 -12.81 -12.20 -0.86
C ASP A 293 -12.36 -12.94 -2.14
N VAL A 294 -11.17 -12.59 -2.63
CA VAL A 294 -10.51 -13.20 -3.79
C VAL A 294 -9.13 -13.69 -3.36
N TRP A 295 -8.79 -14.90 -3.76
CA TRP A 295 -7.48 -15.52 -3.56
C TRP A 295 -6.89 -16.00 -4.89
N VAL A 296 -5.62 -16.37 -4.87
CA VAL A 296 -4.89 -16.83 -6.05
C VAL A 296 -4.34 -18.23 -5.81
N GLU A 297 -4.60 -19.15 -6.73
CA GLU A 297 -4.04 -20.49 -6.65
C GLU A 297 -2.51 -20.46 -6.73
N GLY A 298 -1.87 -21.27 -5.89
CA GLY A 298 -0.43 -21.31 -5.78
C GLY A 298 0.19 -20.10 -5.08
N ALA A 299 -0.59 -19.23 -4.43
CA ALA A 299 -0.07 -18.22 -3.50
C ALA A 299 0.27 -18.84 -2.12
N LYS A 300 1.03 -18.12 -1.28
CA LYS A 300 1.18 -18.48 0.15
C LYS A 300 0.41 -17.50 1.02
N ARG A 301 0.58 -16.19 0.78
CA ARG A 301 -0.10 -15.12 1.54
C ARG A 301 -1.49 -14.80 1.03
N PHE A 302 -1.73 -15.00 -0.27
CA PHE A 302 -3.01 -14.74 -0.92
C PHE A 302 -3.76 -16.04 -1.27
N GLN A 303 -3.63 -17.06 -0.42
CA GLN A 303 -4.38 -18.32 -0.55
C GLN A 303 -5.77 -18.20 0.10
N SER A 304 -6.65 -19.19 -0.11
CA SER A 304 -7.96 -19.22 0.54
C SER A 304 -7.80 -19.17 2.07
N PHE A 305 -8.70 -18.45 2.75
CA PHE A 305 -8.75 -18.48 4.21
C PHE A 305 -8.94 -19.91 4.74
N GLU A 306 -9.75 -20.71 4.05
CA GLU A 306 -10.00 -22.12 4.40
C GLU A 306 -8.72 -22.97 4.39
N SER A 307 -7.69 -22.57 3.62
CA SER A 307 -6.39 -23.27 3.61
C SER A 307 -5.58 -23.10 4.90
N PHE A 308 -5.98 -22.19 5.80
CA PHE A 308 -5.41 -22.06 7.14
C PHE A 308 -6.18 -22.83 8.20
N LEU A 309 -7.33 -23.40 7.85
CA LEU A 309 -8.17 -24.18 8.75
C LEU A 309 -7.80 -25.66 8.69
N ILE A 310 -8.18 -26.40 9.74
CA ILE A 310 -8.12 -27.86 9.73
C ILE A 310 -9.15 -28.34 8.69
N PRO A 311 -8.78 -29.23 7.74
CA PRO A 311 -9.73 -29.76 6.77
C PRO A 311 -10.92 -30.41 7.46
N THR A 312 -12.13 -30.21 6.93
CA THR A 312 -13.38 -30.75 7.50
C THR A 312 -13.29 -32.24 7.87
N PRO A 313 -12.76 -33.14 7.00
CA PRO A 313 -12.65 -34.55 7.36
C PRO A 313 -11.72 -34.80 8.55
N THR A 314 -10.61 -34.06 8.63
CA THR A 314 -9.68 -34.15 9.77
C THR A 314 -10.32 -33.61 11.05
N PHE A 315 -11.08 -32.52 10.95
CA PHE A 315 -11.81 -31.96 12.07
C PHE A 315 -12.89 -32.91 12.60
N GLU A 316 -13.62 -33.57 11.70
CA GLU A 316 -14.63 -34.59 12.07
C GLU A 316 -13.98 -35.74 12.84
N LEU A 317 -12.85 -36.26 12.37
CA LEU A 317 -12.07 -37.29 13.08
C LEU A 317 -11.60 -36.80 14.45
N MET A 318 -11.05 -35.59 14.55
CA MET A 318 -10.61 -35.03 15.83
C MET A 318 -11.77 -34.89 16.84
N ARG A 319 -12.97 -34.59 16.36
CA ARG A 319 -14.17 -34.48 17.19
C ARG A 319 -14.67 -35.85 17.66
N GLU A 320 -14.50 -36.90 16.86
CA GLU A 320 -14.84 -38.28 17.23
C GLU A 320 -13.85 -38.87 18.24
N GLU A 321 -12.56 -38.52 18.15
CA GLU A 321 -11.50 -39.03 19.03
C GLU A 321 -11.55 -38.45 20.45
N GLY A 322 -12.24 -37.31 20.67
CA GLY A 322 -12.39 -36.72 22.00
C GLY A 322 -12.65 -35.22 21.98
N PRO A 323 -12.51 -34.55 23.14
CA PRO A 323 -12.65 -33.09 23.20
C PRO A 323 -11.57 -32.42 22.35
N LEU A 324 -11.97 -31.42 21.57
CA LEU A 324 -11.04 -30.66 20.74
C LEU A 324 -9.98 -29.98 21.64
N PRO A 325 -8.71 -29.91 21.23
CA PRO A 325 -7.62 -29.36 22.03
C PRO A 325 -7.63 -27.82 22.00
N VAL A 326 -8.74 -27.22 22.42
CA VAL A 326 -8.95 -25.78 22.48
C VAL A 326 -9.29 -25.38 23.91
N ALA A 327 -8.70 -24.28 24.39
CA ALA A 327 -8.89 -23.78 25.75
C ALA A 327 -10.15 -22.89 25.87
N VAL A 328 -11.24 -23.28 25.20
CA VAL A 328 -12.53 -22.59 25.19
C VAL A 328 -13.65 -23.61 25.20
N ASP A 329 -14.84 -23.19 25.62
CA ASP A 329 -16.03 -24.03 25.49
C ASP A 329 -16.30 -24.34 24.01
N THR A 330 -16.64 -25.59 23.72
CA THR A 330 -16.91 -26.07 22.36
C THR A 330 -18.40 -25.96 22.00
N ASP A 331 -19.27 -25.76 22.99
CA ASP A 331 -20.66 -25.40 22.77
C ASP A 331 -20.79 -23.91 22.42
N VAL A 332 -21.35 -23.63 21.24
CA VAL A 332 -21.41 -22.28 20.69
C VAL A 332 -22.25 -21.34 21.56
N GLU A 333 -23.38 -21.81 22.08
CA GLU A 333 -24.27 -20.98 22.90
C GLU A 333 -23.63 -20.63 24.24
N THR A 334 -22.99 -21.61 24.88
CA THR A 334 -22.26 -21.42 26.13
C THR A 334 -21.08 -20.46 25.93
N TYR A 335 -20.29 -20.64 24.88
CA TYR A 335 -19.19 -19.73 24.54
C TYR A 335 -19.69 -18.31 24.29
N LEU A 336 -20.72 -18.12 23.46
CA LEU A 336 -21.28 -16.80 23.16
C LEU A 336 -21.87 -16.11 24.39
N SER A 337 -22.53 -16.87 25.27
CA SER A 337 -23.04 -16.37 26.54
C SER A 337 -21.91 -15.87 27.44
N GLN A 338 -20.83 -16.65 27.60
CA GLN A 338 -19.65 -16.27 28.36
C GLN A 338 -18.96 -15.02 27.79
N GLN A 339 -18.78 -14.94 26.47
CA GLN A 339 -18.17 -13.76 25.83
C GLN A 339 -19.05 -12.52 25.96
N ARG A 340 -20.38 -12.67 25.86
CA ARG A 340 -21.32 -11.57 26.06
C ARG A 340 -21.28 -11.08 27.50
N GLN A 341 -21.22 -11.98 28.47
CA GLN A 341 -21.10 -11.63 29.88
C GLN A 341 -19.80 -10.86 30.14
N LEU A 342 -18.66 -11.37 29.65
CA LEU A 342 -17.36 -10.70 29.75
C LEU A 342 -17.39 -9.28 29.16
N LEU A 343 -18.01 -9.13 27.98
CA LEU A 343 -18.18 -7.82 27.34
C LEU A 343 -19.05 -6.89 28.18
N ASN A 344 -20.20 -7.38 28.65
CA ASN A 344 -21.14 -6.59 29.44
C ASN A 344 -20.53 -6.13 30.76
N ASP A 345 -19.81 -7.02 31.45
CA ASP A 345 -19.12 -6.71 32.70
C ASP A 345 -18.03 -5.66 32.45
N GLY A 346 -17.23 -5.82 31.39
CA GLY A 346 -16.23 -4.84 30.99
C GLY A 346 -16.82 -3.47 30.63
N LEU A 347 -17.97 -3.45 29.93
CA LEU A 347 -18.68 -2.20 29.60
C LEU A 347 -19.30 -1.55 30.85
N ALA A 348 -19.84 -2.34 31.78
CA ALA A 348 -20.37 -1.84 33.05
C ALA A 348 -19.26 -1.22 33.91
N ASP A 349 -18.11 -1.89 34.00
CA ASP A 349 -16.94 -1.35 34.68
C ASP A 349 -16.39 -0.09 34.01
N LEU A 350 -16.29 -0.08 32.67
CA LEU A 350 -15.90 1.11 31.92
C LEU A 350 -16.85 2.28 32.20
N SER A 351 -18.17 2.04 32.18
CA SER A 351 -19.17 3.07 32.46
C SER A 351 -19.07 3.60 33.90
N ARG A 352 -18.80 2.72 34.88
CA ARG A 352 -18.63 3.09 36.29
C ARG A 352 -17.39 3.96 36.46
N LEU A 353 -16.24 3.55 35.91
CA LEU A 353 -15.00 4.32 35.96
C LEU A 353 -15.12 5.65 35.20
N ALA A 354 -15.82 5.67 34.06
CA ALA A 354 -16.10 6.88 33.30
C ALA A 354 -16.89 7.90 34.11
N ALA A 355 -17.96 7.44 34.79
CA ALA A 355 -18.79 8.29 35.63
C ALA A 355 -18.05 8.82 36.86
N ALA A 356 -17.12 8.03 37.41
CA ALA A 356 -16.27 8.43 38.53
C ALA A 356 -15.09 9.33 38.13
N GLY A 357 -14.80 9.47 36.82
CA GLY A 357 -13.60 10.16 36.35
C GLY A 357 -12.31 9.40 36.66
N GLU A 358 -12.41 8.08 36.87
CA GLU A 358 -11.32 7.17 37.27
C GLU A 358 -10.79 6.35 36.08
N LEU A 359 -11.10 6.76 34.85
CA LEU A 359 -10.53 6.13 33.67
C LEU A 359 -9.08 6.56 33.50
N ASP A 360 -8.15 5.64 33.76
CA ASP A 360 -6.75 5.84 33.46
C ASP A 360 -6.52 5.92 31.95
N ASP A 361 -5.68 6.88 31.53
CA ASP A 361 -5.24 7.07 30.15
C ASP A 361 -6.38 7.27 29.12
N VAL A 362 -7.61 7.57 29.53
CA VAL A 362 -8.75 7.76 28.63
C VAL A 362 -9.46 9.08 28.90
N GLU A 363 -9.64 9.89 27.86
CA GLU A 363 -10.43 11.12 27.91
C GLU A 363 -11.72 10.97 27.10
N LEU A 364 -12.85 11.24 27.75
CA LEU A 364 -14.15 11.39 27.10
C LEU A 364 -14.40 12.88 26.83
N THR A 365 -14.29 13.28 25.57
CA THR A 365 -14.55 14.66 25.14
C THR A 365 -15.86 14.75 24.35
N GLY A 366 -16.38 15.96 24.14
CA GLY A 366 -17.54 16.17 23.26
C GLY A 366 -17.32 15.75 21.80
N ALA A 367 -16.07 15.49 21.39
CA ALA A 367 -15.69 14.96 20.08
C ALA A 367 -15.56 13.42 20.05
N GLY A 368 -15.64 12.74 21.20
CA GLY A 368 -15.60 11.28 21.31
C GLY A 368 -14.59 10.75 22.34
N PHE A 369 -14.29 9.47 22.20
CA PHE A 369 -13.44 8.66 23.07
C PHE A 369 -11.97 8.73 22.62
N SER A 370 -11.08 9.20 23.49
CA SER A 370 -9.63 9.29 23.21
C SER A 370 -8.87 8.40 24.19
N VAL A 371 -8.21 7.36 23.66
CA VAL A 371 -7.28 6.51 24.43
C VAL A 371 -5.87 7.07 24.25
N THR A 372 -5.22 7.40 25.34
CA THR A 372 -3.82 7.81 25.36
C THR A 372 -2.98 6.61 24.93
N PRO A 373 -2.10 6.75 23.91
CA PRO A 373 -1.23 5.66 23.49
C PRO A 373 -0.40 5.14 24.67
N HIS A 374 -0.38 3.82 24.88
CA HIS A 374 0.43 3.21 25.92
C HIS A 374 1.88 3.68 25.84
N LYS A 375 2.37 4.31 26.91
CA LYS A 375 3.80 4.60 27.06
C LYS A 375 4.51 3.30 27.43
N ALA A 376 5.61 2.99 26.74
CA ALA A 376 6.45 1.85 27.10
C ALA A 376 6.87 1.95 28.58
N MET A 377 6.44 0.97 29.39
CA MET A 377 6.80 0.90 30.80
C MET A 377 8.22 0.35 30.94
N PHE A 378 9.18 1.25 31.12
CA PHE A 378 10.52 0.88 31.57
C PHE A 378 10.59 0.96 33.10
N PRO A 379 11.19 -0.03 33.81
CA PRO A 379 11.48 0.12 35.24
C PRO A 379 12.26 1.42 35.51
N ASP A 380 12.09 2.04 36.68
CA ASP A 380 12.79 3.30 36.99
C ASP A 380 14.32 3.14 37.01
N ILE A 381 14.81 1.92 37.30
CA ILE A 381 16.21 1.53 37.10
C ILE A 381 16.61 1.69 35.63
N ALA A 382 15.81 1.23 34.67
CA ALA A 382 16.10 1.37 33.24
C ALA A 382 16.02 2.82 32.75
N LYS A 383 15.07 3.61 33.28
CA LYS A 383 14.98 5.05 32.98
C LYS A 383 16.20 5.83 33.52
N SER A 384 16.69 5.48 34.71
CA SER A 384 17.87 6.11 35.31
C SER A 384 19.20 5.60 34.74
N LEU A 385 19.23 4.36 34.22
CA LEU A 385 20.40 3.80 33.54
C LEU A 385 20.59 4.38 32.14
N LYS A 386 19.50 4.59 31.39
CA LYS A 386 19.55 5.05 29.99
C LYS A 386 20.50 6.24 29.77
N PRO A 387 20.38 7.38 30.48
CA PRO A 387 21.30 8.51 30.29
C PRO A 387 22.73 8.20 30.75
N LYS A 388 22.93 7.27 31.71
CA LYS A 388 24.27 6.84 32.16
C LYS A 388 24.95 5.90 31.16
N VAL A 389 24.17 5.12 30.42
CA VAL A 389 24.64 4.25 29.34
C VAL A 389 24.92 5.11 28.10
N GLU A 390 23.97 5.96 27.70
CA GLU A 390 24.12 6.89 26.58
C GLU A 390 25.30 7.85 26.77
N SER A 391 25.59 8.31 27.99
CA SER A 391 26.75 9.17 28.25
C SER A 391 28.10 8.45 28.21
N ARG A 392 28.12 7.12 28.33
CA ARG A 392 29.32 6.28 28.20
C ARG A 392 29.51 5.76 26.78
N LEU A 393 28.46 5.81 25.95
CA LEU A 393 28.56 5.49 24.54
C LEU A 393 29.15 6.71 23.82
N PRO A 394 30.27 6.55 23.09
CA PRO A 394 30.79 7.62 22.27
C PRO A 394 29.75 7.98 21.19
N ALA A 395 29.48 9.28 21.03
CA ALA A 395 28.64 9.77 19.94
C ALA A 395 29.39 9.61 18.61
N ILE A 396 29.27 8.44 18.01
CA ILE A 396 29.88 8.13 16.72
C ILE A 396 28.91 8.44 15.59
N ARG A 397 29.43 8.98 14.48
CA ARG A 397 28.62 9.11 13.26
C ARG A 397 28.29 7.69 12.78
N ILE A 398 27.05 7.46 12.36
CA ILE A 398 26.62 6.16 11.81
C ILE A 398 27.56 5.70 10.67
N THR A 399 28.06 6.64 9.87
CA THR A 399 29.05 6.38 8.82
C THR A 399 30.36 5.79 9.35
N ASP A 400 30.79 6.21 10.54
CA ASP A 400 32.06 5.78 11.14
C ASP A 400 31.91 4.40 11.77
N LEU A 401 30.76 4.13 12.39
CA LEU A 401 30.41 2.79 12.86
C LEU A 401 30.33 1.80 11.69
N LEU A 402 29.71 2.20 10.58
CA LEU A 402 29.62 1.37 9.37
C LEU A 402 31.00 1.10 8.79
N LEU A 403 31.91 2.08 8.78
CA LEU A 403 33.30 1.89 8.35
C LEU A 403 34.08 0.96 9.28
N GLU A 404 33.87 1.05 10.59
CA GLU A 404 34.52 0.17 11.56
C GLU A 404 34.03 -1.28 11.44
N VAL A 405 32.71 -1.47 11.32
CA VAL A 405 32.11 -2.79 11.08
C VAL A 405 32.58 -3.34 9.74
N ASP A 406 32.68 -2.49 8.70
CA ASP A 406 33.23 -2.90 7.41
C ASP A 406 34.71 -3.29 7.49
N ALA A 407 35.52 -2.56 8.24
CA ALA A 407 36.92 -2.92 8.45
C ALA A 407 37.08 -4.28 9.14
N ARG A 408 36.18 -4.63 10.05
CA ARG A 408 36.22 -5.91 10.80
C ARG A 408 35.64 -7.09 10.02
N THR A 409 34.58 -6.85 9.27
CA THR A 409 33.79 -7.91 8.63
C THR A 409 34.00 -8.00 7.12
N GLY A 410 34.56 -6.95 6.52
CA GLY A 410 34.70 -6.82 5.06
C GLY A 410 33.38 -6.77 4.32
N PHE A 411 32.25 -6.46 4.97
CA PHE A 411 30.93 -6.66 4.39
C PHE A 411 30.70 -5.88 3.09
N SER A 412 31.29 -4.70 2.94
CA SER A 412 31.20 -3.88 1.72
C SER A 412 31.80 -4.56 0.50
N ASN A 413 32.72 -5.52 0.68
CA ASN A 413 33.30 -6.30 -0.41
C ASN A 413 32.27 -7.22 -1.08
N ALA A 414 31.15 -7.52 -0.39
CA ALA A 414 30.00 -8.21 -0.97
C ALA A 414 29.15 -7.32 -1.89
N PHE A 415 29.36 -5.99 -1.85
CA PHE A 415 28.64 -5.02 -2.66
C PHE A 415 29.51 -4.56 -3.82
N THR A 416 29.44 -5.31 -4.92
CA THR A 416 30.16 -4.98 -6.16
C THR A 416 29.33 -4.06 -7.04
N HIS A 417 30.02 -3.25 -7.85
CA HIS A 417 29.38 -2.37 -8.81
C HIS A 417 28.56 -3.18 -9.81
N LEU A 418 27.24 -2.93 -9.84
CA LEU A 418 26.22 -3.76 -10.50
C LEU A 418 26.50 -4.08 -11.97
N ARG A 419 27.29 -3.25 -12.66
CA ARG A 419 27.62 -3.39 -14.10
C ARG A 419 29.01 -3.97 -14.36
N THR A 420 29.95 -3.82 -13.44
CA THR A 420 31.37 -4.12 -13.70
C THR A 420 31.96 -5.16 -12.74
N GLY A 421 31.23 -5.54 -11.68
CA GLY A 421 31.67 -6.53 -10.70
C GLY A 421 32.86 -6.08 -9.83
N ARG A 422 33.37 -4.86 -10.03
CA ARG A 422 34.46 -4.31 -9.21
C ARG A 422 33.95 -3.93 -7.82
N GLY A 423 34.79 -4.14 -6.80
CA GLY A 423 34.54 -3.63 -5.45
C GLY A 423 34.54 -2.10 -5.41
N ALA A 424 34.02 -1.52 -4.34
CA ALA A 424 34.09 -0.08 -4.14
C ALA A 424 35.53 0.35 -3.80
N ASP A 425 36.17 1.12 -4.68
CA ASP A 425 37.58 1.56 -4.53
C ASP A 425 37.77 2.60 -3.41
N ASP A 426 36.73 3.37 -3.06
CA ASP A 426 36.77 4.37 -1.99
C ASP A 426 35.67 4.14 -0.96
N LYS A 427 36.02 3.46 0.13
CA LYS A 427 35.14 3.18 1.25
C LYS A 427 34.78 4.44 2.06
N LEU A 428 35.54 5.54 1.90
CA LEU A 428 35.33 6.81 2.62
C LEU A 428 34.34 7.75 1.91
N ALA A 429 33.92 7.45 0.68
CA ALA A 429 32.98 8.28 -0.08
C ALA A 429 31.62 8.49 0.62
N HIS A 430 31.24 7.60 1.55
CA HIS A 430 30.00 7.69 2.34
C HIS A 430 30.01 8.81 3.39
N ARG A 431 31.16 9.40 3.71
CA ARG A 431 31.29 10.45 4.74
C ARG A 431 30.85 11.85 4.28
N ASN A 432 30.69 12.10 2.98
CA ASN A 432 30.30 13.42 2.46
C ASN A 432 29.62 13.31 1.08
N PRO A 433 28.27 13.24 0.99
CA PRO A 433 27.56 13.05 -0.28
C PRO A 433 27.60 14.26 -1.23
N GLY A 434 28.18 15.39 -0.80
CA GLY A 434 28.03 16.69 -1.46
C GLY A 434 29.32 17.34 -1.97
N GLY A 435 30.41 16.61 -2.18
CA GLY A 435 31.64 17.22 -2.64
C GLY A 435 32.65 16.26 -3.24
N ARG A 436 32.58 16.04 -4.55
CA ARG A 436 33.76 16.02 -5.42
C ARG A 436 33.37 16.14 -6.90
N HIS A 437 33.98 17.13 -7.52
CA HIS A 437 33.99 17.44 -8.94
C HIS A 437 34.41 16.23 -9.80
N GLN A 438 33.59 15.88 -10.79
CA GLN A 438 34.06 15.30 -12.05
C GLN A 438 33.73 16.32 -13.15
N SER A 439 34.75 17.07 -13.57
CA SER A 439 34.71 17.85 -14.81
C SER A 439 34.67 16.87 -15.98
N TRP A 440 33.57 16.88 -16.74
CA TRP A 440 33.50 16.22 -18.05
C TRP A 440 34.16 17.14 -19.08
N PRO A 441 35.03 16.62 -19.98
CA PRO A 441 35.52 17.42 -21.09
C PRO A 441 34.38 17.65 -22.10
N ASP A 442 34.33 18.82 -22.71
CA ASP A 442 33.56 19.01 -23.94
C ASP A 442 34.35 18.45 -25.15
N GLU A 443 33.69 18.37 -26.30
CA GLU A 443 34.16 17.63 -27.49
C GLU A 443 35.51 18.12 -28.08
N ASN A 444 36.12 19.18 -27.54
CA ASN A 444 37.43 19.69 -27.98
C ASN A 444 38.51 19.76 -26.88
N GLY A 445 38.29 19.18 -25.70
CA GLY A 445 39.36 18.74 -24.80
C GLY A 445 40.27 19.82 -24.19
N ARG A 446 39.74 20.95 -23.68
CA ARG A 446 40.52 21.87 -22.80
C ARG A 446 39.81 22.18 -21.48
N CYS A 447 40.58 22.15 -20.37
CA CYS A 447 40.13 22.52 -19.02
C CYS A 447 40.81 23.81 -18.54
N PHE A 448 40.05 24.74 -17.95
CA PHE A 448 40.58 25.90 -17.20
C PHE A 448 40.13 25.86 -15.73
N PRO A 449 40.97 26.26 -14.75
CA PRO A 449 40.56 26.36 -13.34
C PRO A 449 40.02 27.76 -13.01
N ARG A 450 38.89 27.84 -12.29
CA ARG A 450 38.45 29.07 -11.59
C ARG A 450 38.80 28.97 -10.11
N HIS A 451 39.61 29.93 -9.64
CA HIS A 451 39.76 30.26 -8.23
C HIS A 451 38.46 30.86 -7.67
N TYR A 452 38.12 30.53 -6.42
CA TYR A 452 37.27 31.36 -5.58
C TYR A 452 37.82 31.40 -4.15
N ASP A 453 38.26 32.59 -3.77
CA ASP A 453 38.47 33.06 -2.40
C ASP A 453 37.13 33.48 -1.77
N ALA A 454 36.93 33.20 -0.48
CA ALA A 454 36.04 33.96 0.41
C ALA A 454 36.26 33.56 1.90
N PRO A 455 35.98 34.46 2.88
CA PRO A 455 36.90 34.74 3.98
C PRO A 455 36.39 34.43 5.39
N THR A 456 37.35 34.39 6.32
CA THR A 456 37.21 34.34 7.79
C THR A 456 37.06 35.77 8.37
N ARG A 457 36.09 36.04 9.27
CA ARG A 457 36.23 36.81 10.55
C ARG A 457 34.94 37.43 11.15
N LEU A 458 34.95 37.52 12.50
CA LEU A 458 34.22 38.40 13.46
C LEU A 458 32.76 38.02 13.82
N GLY A 459 32.28 37.98 15.08
CA GLY A 459 32.81 38.40 16.39
C GLY A 459 31.80 39.32 17.14
N ALA A 460 31.07 38.77 18.12
CA ALA A 460 30.38 39.37 19.28
C ALA A 460 29.74 40.79 19.25
N ARG A 461 28.47 40.91 19.72
CA ARG A 461 27.98 42.03 20.56
C ARG A 461 26.63 41.73 21.27
N LEU A 462 26.65 41.91 22.61
CA LEU A 462 25.61 42.48 23.52
C LEU A 462 24.37 41.65 23.94
N ALA A 463 24.38 41.16 25.19
CA ALA A 463 23.18 40.92 26.00
C ALA A 463 23.44 41.20 27.50
N HIS A 464 22.99 42.38 27.95
CA HIS A 464 22.70 42.78 29.34
C HIS A 464 21.38 43.59 29.21
N SER A 465 20.35 43.50 30.06
CA SER A 465 20.23 43.10 31.45
C SER A 465 18.74 43.11 31.90
N ARG A 466 18.46 42.51 33.06
CA ARG A 466 17.32 42.72 34.01
C ARG A 466 15.92 42.21 33.58
N GLY A 467 15.11 41.58 34.44
CA GLY A 467 15.22 41.36 35.88
C GLY A 467 14.17 40.37 36.40
N ARG A 468 14.46 39.79 37.57
CA ARG A 468 13.59 38.92 38.38
C ARG A 468 12.33 39.67 38.82
N LEU A 469 11.21 38.97 38.96
CA LEU A 469 10.24 39.18 40.03
C LEU A 469 9.35 37.94 40.23
N HIS A 470 9.39 37.41 41.46
CA HIS A 470 8.46 36.44 42.02
C HIS A 470 7.00 36.89 41.90
N ARG A 471 6.06 35.99 41.58
CA ARG A 471 4.70 36.03 42.14
C ARG A 471 4.13 34.62 42.40
N ARG A 472 3.66 34.48 43.64
CA ARG A 472 2.82 33.43 44.23
C ARG A 472 1.42 33.37 43.61
N PRO A 473 0.64 32.30 43.87
CA PRO A 473 -0.62 31.99 43.18
C PRO A 473 -1.80 32.81 43.71
N ARG A 474 -2.86 32.97 42.90
CA ARG A 474 -4.16 33.50 43.34
C ARG A 474 -5.28 32.49 43.11
N HIS A 475 -6.02 32.25 44.18
CA HIS A 475 -7.30 31.55 44.28
C HIS A 475 -8.40 32.13 43.35
N PRO A 476 -9.46 31.35 43.09
CA PRO A 476 -10.53 31.69 42.15
C PRO A 476 -11.56 32.65 42.78
N ARG A 477 -12.09 33.55 41.95
CA ARG A 477 -13.29 34.35 42.29
C ARG A 477 -14.56 33.59 41.91
N GLN A 478 -15.49 33.57 42.84
CA GLN A 478 -16.86 33.08 42.72
C GLN A 478 -17.79 34.08 42.03
N ARG A 479 -18.75 33.53 41.25
CA ARG A 479 -20.17 33.92 41.04
C ARG A 479 -20.50 35.21 40.25
N PRO A 480 -21.76 35.42 39.75
CA PRO A 480 -23.00 34.61 39.87
C PRO A 480 -23.83 34.37 38.58
N GLU A 481 -24.80 33.45 38.72
CA GLU A 481 -26.19 33.36 38.20
C GLU A 481 -26.66 34.38 37.13
N ALA A 482 -27.48 34.05 36.11
CA ALA A 482 -28.87 33.57 36.23
C ALA A 482 -29.55 33.36 34.84
N ILE A 483 -30.50 32.39 34.78
CA ILE A 483 -31.86 32.44 34.13
C ILE A 483 -31.92 32.57 32.59
N ALA A 484 -32.79 31.92 31.79
CA ALA A 484 -33.73 30.80 31.86
C ALA A 484 -34.29 30.54 30.43
N SER A 485 -35.14 29.51 30.31
CA SER A 485 -36.18 29.27 29.27
C SER A 485 -35.72 28.45 28.06
N ARG A 486 -35.96 27.13 27.99
CA ARG A 486 -37.20 26.36 27.71
C ARG A 486 -37.84 26.64 26.33
N GLU A 487 -37.86 25.57 25.53
CA GLU A 487 -38.84 25.11 24.51
C GLU A 487 -38.13 24.66 23.22
N ALA A 488 -38.42 23.54 22.56
CA ALA A 488 -39.24 22.37 22.83
C ALA A 488 -38.93 21.32 21.72
N VAL A 489 -39.25 20.04 21.97
CA VAL A 489 -39.63 18.98 20.98
C VAL A 489 -38.54 18.54 19.98
N GLY A 490 -38.18 17.27 19.77
CA GLY A 490 -38.70 15.97 20.19
C GLY A 490 -38.40 14.93 19.09
N ARG A 491 -38.14 13.67 19.53
CA ARG A 491 -38.08 12.38 18.78
C ARG A 491 -36.76 12.07 18.08
N ARG A 492 -35.96 11.14 18.65
CA ARG A 492 -36.06 9.65 18.58
C ARG A 492 -35.74 9.12 17.18
N ASN A 493 -34.54 8.57 17.02
CA ASN A 493 -34.32 7.44 16.11
C ASN A 493 -33.67 6.30 16.91
N HIS A 494 -34.39 5.19 16.94
CA HIS A 494 -33.94 3.89 17.43
C HIS A 494 -32.80 3.38 16.55
N VAL A 495 -31.72 2.93 17.19
CA VAL A 495 -30.77 1.98 16.60
C VAL A 495 -31.16 0.62 17.17
N ILE A 496 -31.63 -0.26 16.28
CA ILE A 496 -31.87 -1.67 16.57
C ILE A 496 -30.57 -2.42 16.23
N PHE A 497 -30.19 -3.30 17.15
CA PHE A 497 -29.02 -4.18 17.12
C PHE A 497 -29.00 -5.13 15.92
#